data_AF-A0A2V6RFE3-F1
#
_entry.id   AF-A0A2V6RFE3-F1
#
_cell.length_a   1.000
_cell.length_b   1.000
_cell.length_c   1.000
_cell.angle_alpha   90.00
_cell.angle_beta   90.00
_cell.angle_gamma   90.00
#
_symmetry.space_group_name_H-M   'P 1'
#
loop_
_entity.id
_entity.type
_entity.pdbx_description
1 polymer ?
#
loop_
_entity_poly.entity_id
_entity_poly.type
_entity_poly.pdbx_seq_one_letter_code
_entity_poly.pdbx_strand_id
1 'polypeptide(L)'
;MYALLDEEIVENLATGGPFASTGFLQDRLDAFGDAWGAAALGVVRVDRLVVGAFQLSDAPGANTVRVYGRFHDQPALLSTIHRDGRPIVYPLPPAPGGAPQFLTAWEGAASGRDTRALRLDLVRQEGDRVRVAWTTAEALGEDLVARSYQVRGAEIRVRYELRYPGFTPGCGGQTEGDDVFQLGADGAVARVSRAYHDAWHRELHETVARFFDALAGGAPAALARLVPDGRLRARLPTSLRPEPACDAPEGAPVPRTVSVAASAERVPWGLVFRREGDGWRLARAAPVLE
;
A
#
# COMPACT_ATOMS: atom_id res chain seq x y z
N MET A 1 -7.97 -28.42 -9.62
CA MET A 1 -6.58 -28.00 -9.37
C MET A 1 -6.33 -27.83 -7.88
N TYR A 2 -6.94 -26.85 -7.19
CA TYR A 2 -6.68 -26.64 -5.75
C TYR A 2 -6.95 -27.86 -4.85
N ALA A 3 -8.07 -28.56 -5.04
CA ALA A 3 -8.37 -29.76 -4.26
C ALA A 3 -7.31 -30.87 -4.43
N LEU A 4 -6.71 -30.97 -5.62
CA LEU A 4 -5.67 -31.95 -5.90
C LEU A 4 -4.33 -31.59 -5.25
N LEU A 5 -4.00 -30.28 -5.20
CA LEU A 5 -2.86 -29.80 -4.41
C LEU A 5 -3.05 -30.09 -2.91
N ASP A 6 -4.27 -29.86 -2.40
CA ASP A 6 -4.59 -30.09 -1.00
C ASP A 6 -4.47 -31.55 -0.61
N GLU A 7 -5.02 -32.44 -1.45
CA GLU A 7 -4.97 -33.89 -1.27
C GLU A 7 -3.51 -34.36 -1.25
N GLU A 8 -2.71 -33.97 -2.25
CA GLU A 8 -1.28 -34.33 -2.30
C GLU A 8 -0.55 -33.88 -1.03
N ILE A 9 -0.73 -32.64 -0.58
CA ILE A 9 -0.04 -32.14 0.61
C ILE A 9 -0.51 -32.90 1.86
N VAL A 10 -1.81 -33.09 2.03
CA VAL A 10 -2.37 -33.77 3.20
C VAL A 10 -1.92 -35.24 3.27
N GLU A 11 -1.91 -35.96 2.15
CA GLU A 11 -1.45 -37.35 2.07
C GLU A 11 0.04 -37.50 2.43
N ASN A 12 0.88 -36.60 1.91
CA ASN A 12 2.31 -36.61 2.24
C ASN A 12 2.56 -36.24 3.70
N LEU A 13 1.80 -35.31 4.26
CA LEU A 13 1.84 -34.99 5.69
C LEU A 13 1.37 -36.17 6.57
N ALA A 14 0.39 -36.95 6.11
CA ALA A 14 -0.08 -38.17 6.80
C ALA A 14 0.95 -39.29 6.77
N THR A 15 1.69 -39.41 5.67
CA THR A 15 2.79 -40.38 5.55
C THR A 15 3.95 -40.04 6.50
N GLY A 16 4.23 -38.74 6.69
CA GLY A 16 5.25 -38.27 7.63
C GLY A 16 6.69 -38.48 7.14
N GLY A 17 7.65 -38.26 8.05
CA GLY A 17 9.08 -38.45 7.76
C GLY A 17 9.59 -37.58 6.60
N PRO A 18 10.39 -38.14 5.65
CA PRO A 18 10.95 -37.36 4.55
C PRO A 18 9.88 -36.80 3.60
N PHE A 19 8.72 -37.47 3.46
CA PHE A 19 7.62 -37.06 2.61
C PHE A 19 6.89 -35.80 3.13
N ALA A 20 6.94 -35.57 4.45
CA ALA A 20 6.40 -34.36 5.08
C ALA A 20 7.42 -33.21 5.16
N SER A 21 8.62 -33.37 4.58
CA SER A 21 9.64 -32.33 4.57
C SER A 21 9.29 -31.21 3.59
N THR A 22 9.67 -29.98 3.89
CA THR A 22 9.40 -28.82 3.01
C THR A 22 10.00 -29.01 1.62
N GLY A 23 11.21 -29.59 1.52
CA GLY A 23 11.87 -29.84 0.23
C GLY A 23 11.08 -30.83 -0.63
N PHE A 24 10.69 -31.96 -0.05
CA PHE A 24 9.88 -32.96 -0.77
C PHE A 24 8.55 -32.36 -1.24
N LEU A 25 7.84 -31.65 -0.37
CA LEU A 25 6.58 -30.99 -0.74
C LEU A 25 6.77 -29.96 -1.85
N GLN A 26 7.87 -29.18 -1.82
CA GLN A 26 8.20 -28.24 -2.87
C GLN A 26 8.47 -28.95 -4.20
N ASP A 27 9.25 -30.04 -4.21
CA ASP A 27 9.54 -30.81 -5.42
C ASP A 27 8.26 -31.34 -6.09
N ARG A 28 7.27 -31.77 -5.28
CA ARG A 28 5.95 -32.19 -5.77
C ARG A 28 5.16 -31.02 -6.37
N LEU A 29 5.20 -29.85 -5.73
CA LEU A 29 4.54 -28.65 -6.23
C LEU A 29 5.17 -28.11 -7.51
N ASP A 30 6.49 -28.19 -7.64
CA ASP A 30 7.21 -27.79 -8.85
C ASP A 30 6.77 -28.68 -10.04
N ALA A 31 6.61 -29.99 -9.82
CA ALA A 31 6.08 -30.90 -10.83
C ALA A 31 4.63 -30.55 -11.26
N PHE A 32 3.78 -30.08 -10.34
CA PHE A 32 2.46 -29.54 -10.70
C PHE A 32 2.55 -28.23 -11.48
N GLY A 33 3.46 -27.33 -11.07
CA GLY A 33 3.72 -26.06 -11.74
C GLY A 33 4.11 -26.26 -13.21
N ASP A 34 5.03 -27.19 -13.46
CA ASP A 34 5.49 -27.56 -14.80
C ASP A 34 4.36 -28.16 -15.66
N ALA A 35 3.51 -29.00 -15.07
CA ALA A 35 2.41 -29.66 -15.77
C ALA A 35 1.26 -28.71 -16.13
N TRP A 36 0.98 -27.71 -15.29
CA TRP A 36 -0.17 -26.80 -15.48
C TRP A 36 0.17 -25.53 -16.24
N GLY A 37 1.44 -25.13 -16.29
CA GLY A 37 1.90 -23.95 -17.01
C GLY A 37 1.53 -22.65 -16.30
N ALA A 38 2.53 -21.80 -16.05
CA ALA A 38 2.38 -20.48 -15.42
C ALA A 38 1.85 -20.47 -13.97
N ALA A 39 1.77 -21.62 -13.30
CA ALA A 39 1.47 -21.68 -11.87
C ALA A 39 2.74 -21.40 -11.04
N ALA A 40 2.65 -20.48 -10.07
CA ALA A 40 3.67 -20.27 -9.05
C ALA A 40 3.18 -20.88 -7.73
N LEU A 41 3.82 -21.97 -7.33
CA LEU A 41 3.48 -22.73 -6.14
C LEU A 41 4.67 -22.75 -5.19
N GLY A 42 4.46 -22.36 -3.93
CA GLY A 42 5.49 -22.41 -2.92
C GLY A 42 4.96 -22.92 -1.60
N VAL A 43 5.77 -23.64 -0.84
CA VAL A 43 5.47 -24.02 0.55
C VAL A 43 6.55 -23.56 1.50
N VAL A 44 6.12 -23.10 2.66
CA VAL A 44 7.01 -22.75 3.77
C VAL A 44 6.53 -23.40 5.04
N ARG A 45 7.49 -23.75 5.90
CA ARG A 45 7.19 -24.27 7.24
C ARG A 45 7.12 -23.12 8.24
N VAL A 46 6.04 -23.08 9.01
CA VAL A 46 5.81 -22.10 10.08
C VAL A 46 5.52 -22.87 11.35
N ASP A 47 6.58 -23.15 12.13
CA ASP A 47 6.50 -24.01 13.31
C ASP A 47 5.90 -25.39 12.94
N ARG A 48 4.74 -25.74 13.50
CA ARG A 48 3.99 -26.97 13.22
C ARG A 48 3.07 -26.89 11.99
N LEU A 49 2.94 -25.73 11.36
CA LEU A 49 2.14 -25.53 10.16
C LEU A 49 2.97 -25.66 8.89
N VAL A 50 2.32 -26.10 7.82
CA VAL A 50 2.80 -25.92 6.44
C VAL A 50 1.90 -24.90 5.77
N VAL A 51 2.49 -23.89 5.14
CA VAL A 51 1.75 -22.81 4.49
C VAL A 51 2.10 -22.80 3.02
N GLY A 52 1.10 -23.05 2.18
CA GLY A 52 1.18 -22.93 0.73
C GLY A 52 0.83 -21.53 0.26
N ALA A 53 1.65 -20.96 -0.63
CA ALA A 53 1.42 -19.70 -1.33
C ALA A 53 1.26 -20.01 -2.82
N PHE A 54 0.02 -19.99 -3.32
CA PHE A 54 -0.32 -20.53 -4.63
C PHE A 54 -0.94 -19.46 -5.53
N GLN A 55 -0.38 -19.34 -6.72
CA GLN A 55 -0.90 -18.57 -7.85
C GLN A 55 -1.05 -19.53 -9.02
N LEU A 56 -2.28 -19.88 -9.39
CA LEU A 56 -2.55 -20.76 -10.55
C LEU A 56 -2.78 -20.00 -11.85
N SER A 57 -3.12 -18.71 -11.77
CA SER A 57 -3.35 -17.84 -12.91
C SER A 57 -3.20 -16.39 -12.50
N ASP A 58 -2.96 -15.49 -13.45
CA ASP A 58 -2.95 -14.05 -13.21
C ASP A 58 -4.36 -13.43 -13.08
N ALA A 59 -5.42 -14.26 -13.10
CA ALA A 59 -6.77 -13.78 -12.90
C ALA A 59 -6.96 -13.23 -11.46
N PRO A 60 -7.62 -12.08 -11.29
CA PRO A 60 -8.02 -11.57 -9.99
C PRO A 60 -8.80 -12.62 -9.18
N GLY A 61 -8.58 -12.67 -7.87
CA GLY A 61 -9.22 -13.60 -6.95
C GLY A 61 -8.78 -15.06 -7.05
N ALA A 62 -7.87 -15.41 -7.98
CA ALA A 62 -7.43 -16.79 -8.17
C ALA A 62 -6.34 -17.21 -7.17
N ASN A 63 -5.70 -16.28 -6.46
CA ASN A 63 -4.53 -16.57 -5.64
C ASN A 63 -4.90 -16.94 -4.20
N THR A 64 -4.19 -17.91 -3.64
CA THR A 64 -4.52 -18.47 -2.34
C THR A 64 -3.30 -18.64 -1.43
N VAL A 65 -3.53 -18.42 -0.14
CA VAL A 65 -2.70 -18.97 0.91
C VAL A 65 -3.46 -20.08 1.60
N ARG A 66 -2.87 -21.28 1.63
CA ARG A 66 -3.48 -22.50 2.17
C ARG A 66 -2.68 -22.94 3.37
N VAL A 67 -3.36 -23.21 4.48
CA VAL A 67 -2.71 -23.49 5.76
C VAL A 67 -3.03 -24.91 6.17
N TYR A 68 -2.00 -25.74 6.25
CA TYR A 68 -2.08 -27.14 6.61
C TYR A 68 -1.51 -27.36 8.02
N GLY A 69 -2.14 -28.24 8.77
CA GLY A 69 -1.74 -28.59 10.13
C GLY A 69 -2.50 -29.82 10.60
N ARG A 70 -2.71 -29.96 11.91
CA ARG A 70 -3.49 -31.06 12.48
C ARG A 70 -4.88 -30.58 12.88
N PHE A 71 -5.91 -31.32 12.49
CA PHE A 71 -7.28 -31.20 12.97
C PHE A 71 -7.68 -32.54 13.58
N HIS A 72 -8.05 -32.58 14.86
CA HIS A 72 -8.28 -33.82 15.61
C HIS A 72 -7.18 -34.88 15.39
N ASP A 73 -5.92 -34.48 15.48
CA ASP A 73 -4.74 -35.34 15.29
C ASP A 73 -4.55 -35.96 13.89
N GLN A 74 -5.25 -35.45 12.89
CA GLN A 74 -5.04 -35.83 11.50
C GLN A 74 -4.54 -34.64 10.69
N PRO A 75 -3.58 -34.82 9.77
CA PRO A 75 -3.23 -33.79 8.82
C PRO A 75 -4.45 -33.33 8.04
N ALA A 76 -4.63 -32.01 7.94
CA ALA A 76 -5.77 -31.40 7.29
C ALA A 76 -5.42 -30.01 6.78
N LEU A 77 -6.18 -29.55 5.79
CA LEU A 77 -6.28 -28.14 5.42
C LEU A 77 -7.10 -27.41 6.50
N LEU A 78 -6.45 -26.54 7.27
CA LEU A 78 -7.09 -25.77 8.34
C LEU A 78 -7.76 -24.50 7.84
N SER A 79 -7.23 -23.87 6.80
CA SER A 79 -7.77 -22.62 6.26
C SER A 79 -7.29 -22.34 4.85
N THR A 80 -8.11 -21.62 4.09
CA THR A 80 -7.76 -21.04 2.79
C THR A 80 -8.09 -19.56 2.81
N ILE A 81 -7.11 -18.73 2.48
CA ILE A 81 -7.23 -17.29 2.38
C ILE A 81 -7.11 -16.91 0.91
N HIS A 82 -8.09 -16.15 0.41
CA HIS A 82 -8.11 -15.64 -0.96
C HIS A 82 -7.93 -14.13 -0.95
N ARG A 83 -7.02 -13.61 -1.77
CA ARG A 83 -6.86 -12.18 -2.04
C ARG A 83 -6.38 -11.98 -3.47
N ASP A 84 -6.51 -10.74 -3.95
CA ASP A 84 -5.83 -10.29 -5.15
C ASP A 84 -4.33 -10.12 -4.91
N GLY A 85 -3.53 -10.34 -5.96
CA GLY A 85 -2.07 -10.23 -5.91
C GLY A 85 -1.38 -11.56 -5.59
N ARG A 86 -0.11 -11.65 -5.98
CA ARG A 86 0.75 -12.82 -5.76
C ARG A 86 1.07 -12.96 -4.26
N PRO A 87 0.80 -14.11 -3.64
CA PRO A 87 1.10 -14.33 -2.23
C PRO A 87 2.59 -14.59 -2.02
N ILE A 88 3.15 -13.97 -0.98
CA ILE A 88 4.49 -14.21 -0.46
C ILE A 88 4.37 -14.39 1.05
N VAL A 89 4.87 -15.51 1.58
CA VAL A 89 4.74 -15.83 3.00
C VAL A 89 6.06 -15.63 3.71
N TYR A 90 6.01 -14.90 4.82
CA TYR A 90 7.13 -14.65 5.72
C TYR A 90 6.86 -15.36 7.05
N PRO A 91 7.62 -16.42 7.38
CA PRO A 91 7.57 -17.01 8.70
C PRO A 91 7.91 -15.97 9.77
N LEU A 92 7.14 -15.94 10.85
CA LEU A 92 7.36 -15.06 11.99
C LEU A 92 7.61 -15.89 13.26
N PRO A 93 8.21 -15.30 14.30
CA PRO A 93 8.23 -15.92 15.61
C PRO A 93 6.80 -16.25 16.08
N PRO A 94 6.59 -17.35 16.84
CA PRO A 94 5.28 -17.68 17.40
C PRO A 94 4.69 -16.54 18.23
N ALA A 95 3.37 -16.44 18.25
CA ALA A 95 2.65 -15.49 19.10
C ALA A 95 2.73 -15.92 20.58
N PRO A 96 2.27 -15.09 21.53
CA PRO A 96 2.15 -15.50 22.93
C PRO A 96 1.45 -16.85 23.07
N GLY A 97 1.97 -17.70 23.95
CA GLY A 97 1.47 -19.06 24.11
C GLY A 97 1.91 -20.04 23.02
N GLY A 98 2.86 -19.66 22.16
CA GLY A 98 3.44 -20.55 21.15
C GLY A 98 2.51 -20.83 19.97
N ALA A 99 1.57 -19.92 19.69
CA ALA A 99 0.68 -20.05 18.54
C ALA A 99 1.43 -19.69 17.24
N PRO A 100 1.46 -20.59 16.23
CA PRO A 100 2.08 -20.30 14.95
C PRO A 100 1.45 -19.08 14.29
N GLN A 101 2.29 -18.24 13.68
CA GLN A 101 1.86 -17.08 12.93
C GLN A 101 2.86 -16.74 11.81
N PHE A 102 2.37 -16.06 10.79
CA PHE A 102 3.16 -15.64 9.64
C PHE A 102 2.55 -14.38 9.02
N LEU A 103 3.36 -13.62 8.29
CA LEU A 103 2.87 -12.54 7.46
C LEU A 103 2.68 -13.06 6.03
N THR A 104 1.59 -12.67 5.38
CA THR A 104 1.45 -12.80 3.94
C THR A 104 1.44 -11.43 3.30
N ALA A 105 2.34 -11.20 2.36
CA ALA A 105 2.24 -10.10 1.41
C ALA A 105 1.49 -10.57 0.16
N TRP A 106 0.53 -9.76 -0.29
CA TRP A 106 -0.22 -9.96 -1.51
C TRP A 106 0.16 -8.85 -2.48
N GLU A 107 1.05 -9.16 -3.40
CA GLU A 107 1.61 -8.19 -4.35
C GLU A 107 0.81 -8.15 -5.65
N GLY A 108 0.17 -7.02 -5.92
CA GLY A 108 -0.43 -6.76 -7.22
C GLY A 108 0.61 -6.59 -8.33
N ALA A 109 0.13 -6.49 -9.57
CA ALA A 109 0.98 -6.19 -10.71
C ALA A 109 1.71 -4.85 -10.54
N ALA A 110 2.95 -4.79 -11.02
CA ALA A 110 3.71 -3.54 -11.05
C ALA A 110 3.01 -2.53 -11.99
N SER A 111 2.84 -1.29 -11.54
CA SER A 111 2.14 -0.26 -12.30
C SER A 111 2.98 0.39 -13.40
N GLY A 112 4.22 -0.07 -13.62
CA GLY A 112 5.21 0.58 -14.48
C GLY A 112 5.82 1.88 -13.93
N ARG A 113 5.55 2.23 -12.66
CA ARG A 113 6.05 3.46 -11.98
C ARG A 113 6.68 3.16 -10.62
N ASP A 114 7.29 1.99 -10.51
CA ASP A 114 7.86 1.45 -9.26
C ASP A 114 6.87 1.42 -8.10
N THR A 115 5.58 1.26 -8.39
CA THR A 115 4.53 0.99 -7.42
C THR A 115 3.75 -0.27 -7.78
N ARG A 116 3.11 -0.85 -6.76
CA ARG A 116 2.19 -1.98 -6.91
C ARG A 116 1.11 -1.92 -5.83
N ALA A 117 -0.06 -2.48 -6.12
CA ALA A 117 -1.03 -2.75 -5.06
C ALA A 117 -0.39 -3.71 -4.04
N LEU A 118 -0.60 -3.47 -2.75
CA LEU A 118 -0.04 -4.29 -1.68
C LEU A 118 -1.06 -4.48 -0.57
N ARG A 119 -1.21 -5.71 -0.12
CA ARG A 119 -1.88 -6.02 1.14
C ARG A 119 -0.98 -6.88 1.99
N LEU A 120 -0.86 -6.57 3.28
CA LEU A 120 -0.18 -7.43 4.25
C LEU A 120 -1.22 -7.96 5.24
N ASP A 121 -1.27 -9.27 5.42
CA ASP A 121 -2.13 -9.94 6.39
C ASP A 121 -1.22 -10.70 7.40
N LEU A 122 -1.32 -10.38 8.69
CA LEU A 122 -0.78 -11.23 9.75
C LEU A 122 -1.78 -12.35 10.00
N VAL A 123 -1.37 -13.59 9.79
CA VAL A 123 -2.20 -14.77 9.97
C VAL A 123 -1.72 -15.55 11.19
N ARG A 124 -2.67 -15.98 12.04
CA ARG A 124 -2.39 -16.65 13.30
C ARG A 124 -3.31 -17.85 13.51
N GLN A 125 -2.76 -18.91 14.10
CA GLN A 125 -3.55 -20.04 14.59
C GLN A 125 -4.16 -19.73 15.97
N GLU A 126 -5.44 -20.04 16.15
CA GLU A 126 -6.18 -19.95 17.42
C GLU A 126 -6.98 -21.23 17.65
N GLY A 127 -6.51 -22.05 18.60
CA GLY A 127 -6.97 -23.43 18.73
C GLY A 127 -6.73 -24.17 17.40
N ASP A 128 -7.79 -24.77 16.87
CA ASP A 128 -7.76 -25.48 15.58
C ASP A 128 -8.04 -24.57 14.37
N ARG A 129 -8.34 -23.29 14.59
CA ARG A 129 -8.66 -22.33 13.52
C ARG A 129 -7.45 -21.50 13.13
N VAL A 130 -7.47 -20.96 11.92
CA VAL A 130 -6.48 -20.00 11.44
C VAL A 130 -7.21 -18.77 10.92
N ARG A 131 -6.84 -17.59 11.44
CA ARG A 131 -7.49 -16.32 11.07
C ARG A 131 -6.47 -15.23 10.76
N VAL A 132 -6.93 -14.21 10.03
CA VAL A 132 -6.21 -12.94 9.90
C VAL A 132 -6.35 -12.18 11.22
N ALA A 133 -5.24 -11.94 11.90
CA ALA A 133 -5.17 -11.24 13.18
C ALA A 133 -4.90 -9.74 13.03
N TRP A 134 -4.32 -9.32 11.90
CA TRP A 134 -4.09 -7.92 11.54
C TRP A 134 -3.94 -7.78 10.02
N THR A 135 -4.33 -6.63 9.47
CA THR A 135 -4.17 -6.35 8.03
C THR A 135 -3.87 -4.87 7.75
N THR A 136 -3.07 -4.59 6.72
CA THR A 136 -2.87 -3.21 6.24
C THR A 136 -4.15 -2.59 5.70
N ALA A 137 -5.14 -3.39 5.27
CA ALA A 137 -6.41 -2.87 4.78
C ALA A 137 -7.13 -2.02 5.84
N GLU A 138 -7.11 -2.47 7.10
CA GLU A 138 -7.67 -1.74 8.24
C GLU A 138 -6.74 -0.61 8.71
N ALA A 139 -5.42 -0.81 8.65
CA ALA A 139 -4.44 0.15 9.16
C ALA A 139 -4.17 1.34 8.23
N LEU A 140 -4.25 1.13 6.91
CA LEU A 140 -3.84 2.05 5.85
C LEU A 140 -4.88 2.23 4.73
N GLY A 141 -5.94 1.43 4.69
CA GLY A 141 -6.95 1.42 3.63
C GLY A 141 -6.82 0.24 2.66
N GLU A 142 -7.91 -0.13 1.99
CA GLU A 142 -7.99 -1.32 1.13
C GLU A 142 -7.14 -1.20 -0.16
N ASP A 143 -7.03 0.01 -0.71
CA ASP A 143 -6.36 0.29 -1.98
C ASP A 143 -4.91 0.78 -1.80
N LEU A 144 -4.17 0.14 -0.89
CA LEU A 144 -2.80 0.52 -0.61
C LEU A 144 -1.90 0.30 -1.84
N VAL A 145 -1.30 1.38 -2.33
CA VAL A 145 -0.32 1.36 -3.42
C VAL A 145 1.07 1.60 -2.83
N ALA A 146 1.87 0.54 -2.74
CA ALA A 146 3.20 0.59 -2.15
C ALA A 146 4.28 0.82 -3.22
N ARG A 147 5.27 1.67 -2.91
CA ARG A 147 6.55 1.74 -3.63
C ARG A 147 7.49 0.63 -3.22
N SER A 148 7.54 0.38 -1.92
CA SER A 148 8.36 -0.68 -1.36
C SER A 148 7.79 -1.13 -0.03
N TYR A 149 8.07 -2.37 0.31
CA TYR A 149 7.90 -2.87 1.66
C TYR A 149 9.05 -3.80 2.01
N GLN A 150 9.25 -3.99 3.30
CA GLN A 150 10.26 -4.89 3.84
C GLN A 150 9.72 -5.56 5.09
N VAL A 151 9.95 -6.86 5.20
CA VAL A 151 9.66 -7.65 6.38
C VAL A 151 10.98 -8.18 6.93
N ARG A 152 11.31 -7.84 8.17
CA ARG A 152 12.54 -8.28 8.85
C ARG A 152 12.20 -8.73 10.26
N GLY A 153 12.07 -10.04 10.44
CA GLY A 153 11.64 -10.60 11.72
C GLY A 153 10.29 -10.01 12.13
N ALA A 154 10.24 -9.33 13.28
CA ALA A 154 9.04 -8.71 13.83
C ALA A 154 8.76 -7.28 13.29
N GLU A 155 9.64 -6.72 12.45
CA GLU A 155 9.48 -5.38 11.88
C GLU A 155 8.93 -5.46 10.45
N ILE A 156 7.96 -4.59 10.14
CA ILE A 156 7.37 -4.42 8.81
C ILE A 156 7.47 -2.94 8.45
N ARG A 157 8.18 -2.61 7.37
CA ARG A 157 8.25 -1.24 6.84
C ARG A 157 7.51 -1.16 5.52
N VAL A 158 6.71 -0.12 5.34
CA VAL A 158 5.92 0.10 4.12
C VAL A 158 6.04 1.56 3.69
N ARG A 159 6.54 1.79 2.47
CA ARG A 159 6.53 3.09 1.81
C ARG A 159 5.46 3.11 0.71
N TYR A 160 4.53 4.05 0.76
CA TYR A 160 3.31 4.03 -0.05
C TYR A 160 2.87 5.41 -0.54
N GLU A 161 2.10 5.41 -1.64
CA GLU A 161 1.42 6.60 -2.15
C GLU A 161 0.34 7.02 -1.15
N LEU A 162 0.44 8.25 -0.62
CA LEU A 162 -0.57 8.79 0.28
C LEU A 162 -1.68 9.45 -0.55
N ARG A 163 -2.94 9.11 -0.27
CA ARG A 163 -4.10 9.79 -0.88
C ARG A 163 -4.48 11.00 -0.03
N TYR A 164 -4.47 12.19 -0.63
CA TYR A 164 -4.84 13.47 0.00
C TYR A 164 -5.40 14.43 -1.07
N PRO A 165 -6.10 15.52 -0.69
CA PRO A 165 -6.56 16.52 -1.65
C PRO A 165 -5.42 17.05 -2.52
N GLY A 166 -5.57 17.05 -3.83
CA GLY A 166 -4.52 17.48 -4.76
C GLY A 166 -3.52 16.40 -5.18
N PHE A 167 -3.66 15.17 -4.68
CA PHE A 167 -2.95 14.02 -5.24
C PHE A 167 -3.41 13.73 -6.67
N THR A 168 -2.46 13.53 -7.59
CA THR A 168 -2.72 13.18 -9.00
C THR A 168 -1.98 11.90 -9.36
N PRO A 169 -2.65 10.77 -9.68
CA PRO A 169 -1.99 9.51 -9.98
C PRO A 169 -0.91 9.64 -11.08
N GLY A 170 0.28 9.12 -10.81
CA GLY A 170 1.38 9.08 -11.78
C GLY A 170 2.31 10.30 -11.79
N CYS A 171 2.02 11.36 -11.03
CA CYS A 171 2.94 12.48 -10.87
C CYS A 171 4.06 12.16 -9.86
N GLY A 172 5.28 12.66 -10.15
CA GLY A 172 6.42 12.56 -9.24
C GLY A 172 6.40 13.64 -8.15
N GLY A 173 7.21 13.46 -7.09
CA GLY A 173 7.37 14.46 -6.00
C GLY A 173 6.12 14.66 -5.13
N GLN A 174 5.19 13.71 -5.17
CA GLN A 174 3.99 13.71 -4.32
C GLN A 174 4.31 13.16 -2.94
N THR A 175 3.53 13.59 -1.94
CA THR A 175 3.74 13.14 -0.57
C THR A 175 3.52 11.63 -0.46
N GLU A 176 4.48 10.95 0.17
CA GLU A 176 4.42 9.51 0.43
C GLU A 176 4.48 9.24 1.92
N GLY A 177 3.77 8.20 2.35
CA GLY A 177 3.88 7.67 3.70
C GLY A 177 4.98 6.63 3.80
N ASP A 178 5.69 6.60 4.93
CA ASP A 178 6.67 5.58 5.28
C ASP A 178 6.39 5.15 6.72
N ASP A 179 5.66 4.05 6.86
CA ASP A 179 5.22 3.53 8.15
C ASP A 179 6.05 2.31 8.55
N VAL A 180 6.43 2.25 9.83
CA VAL A 180 7.05 1.09 10.45
C VAL A 180 6.08 0.50 11.46
N PHE A 181 5.75 -0.76 11.25
CA PHE A 181 4.96 -1.58 12.16
C PHE A 181 5.86 -2.57 12.88
N GLN A 182 5.60 -2.76 14.17
CA GLN A 182 6.30 -3.71 15.01
C GLN A 182 5.29 -4.72 15.54
N LEU A 183 5.62 -6.01 15.40
CA LEU A 183 4.96 -7.08 16.12
C LEU A 183 5.48 -7.11 17.56
N GLY A 184 4.58 -6.84 18.49
CA GLY A 184 4.83 -6.82 19.93
C GLY A 184 4.92 -8.21 20.54
N ALA A 185 5.46 -8.28 21.75
CA ALA A 185 5.55 -9.52 22.52
C ALA A 185 4.18 -10.06 22.97
N ASP A 186 3.13 -9.23 22.92
CA ASP A 186 1.72 -9.59 23.11
C ASP A 186 1.05 -10.08 21.81
N GLY A 187 1.80 -10.14 20.71
CA GLY A 187 1.32 -10.49 19.39
C GLY A 187 0.50 -9.39 18.71
N ALA A 188 0.38 -8.19 19.27
CA ALA A 188 -0.27 -7.09 18.58
C ALA A 188 0.68 -6.47 17.56
N VAL A 189 0.15 -6.00 16.42
CA VAL A 189 0.92 -5.19 15.48
C VAL A 189 0.61 -3.73 15.74
N ALA A 190 1.64 -2.95 16.07
CA ALA A 190 1.50 -1.52 16.33
C ALA A 190 2.37 -0.72 15.36
N ARG A 191 1.83 0.41 14.86
CA ARG A 191 2.64 1.39 14.13
C ARG A 191 3.52 2.12 15.13
N VAL A 192 4.84 1.92 15.04
CA VAL A 192 5.83 2.49 15.96
C VAL A 192 6.51 3.75 15.41
N SER A 193 6.51 3.91 14.08
CA SER A 193 7.03 5.10 13.43
C SER A 193 6.23 5.44 12.19
N ARG A 194 6.20 6.73 11.88
CA ARG A 194 5.62 7.28 10.66
C ARG A 194 6.47 8.47 10.21
N ALA A 195 6.94 8.40 8.97
CA ALA A 195 7.59 9.51 8.28
C ALA A 195 6.81 9.85 7.01
N TYR A 196 7.03 11.07 6.52
CA TYR A 196 6.48 11.52 5.24
C TYR A 196 7.61 11.99 4.34
N HIS A 197 7.65 11.47 3.12
CA HIS A 197 8.51 12.00 2.05
C HIS A 197 7.72 13.07 1.32
N ASP A 198 8.39 14.14 0.87
CA ASP A 198 7.76 15.24 0.13
C ASP A 198 6.51 15.82 0.83
N ALA A 199 6.54 15.92 2.17
CA ALA A 199 5.42 16.43 2.97
C ALA A 199 4.96 17.85 2.59
N TRP A 200 5.85 18.62 1.96
CA TRP A 200 5.57 19.95 1.41
C TRP A 200 4.44 19.92 0.38
N HIS A 201 4.26 18.83 -0.37
CA HIS A 201 3.25 18.74 -1.42
C HIS A 201 1.84 18.65 -0.82
N ARG A 202 1.65 17.86 0.24
CA ARG A 202 0.38 17.84 0.99
C ARG A 202 0.10 19.20 1.62
N GLU A 203 1.09 19.83 2.25
CA GLU A 203 0.98 21.16 2.86
C GLU A 203 0.59 22.24 1.82
N LEU A 204 1.18 22.17 0.62
CA LEU A 204 0.85 23.03 -0.51
C LEU A 204 -0.63 22.84 -0.88
N HIS A 205 -1.08 21.61 -1.10
CA HIS A 205 -2.45 21.37 -1.57
C HIS A 205 -3.52 21.62 -0.51
N GLU A 206 -3.21 21.49 0.78
CA GLU A 206 -4.05 22.03 1.84
C GLU A 206 -4.20 23.56 1.71
N THR A 207 -3.15 24.27 1.28
CA THR A 207 -3.19 25.71 1.02
C THR A 207 -3.95 26.05 -0.26
N VAL A 208 -3.74 25.28 -1.33
CA VAL A 208 -4.44 25.42 -2.62
C VAL A 208 -5.95 25.22 -2.43
N ALA A 209 -6.36 24.20 -1.67
CA ALA A 209 -7.76 23.97 -1.33
C ALA A 209 -8.36 25.18 -0.59
N ARG A 210 -7.71 25.66 0.48
CA ARG A 210 -8.15 26.88 1.20
C ARG A 210 -8.23 28.11 0.30
N PHE A 211 -7.34 28.24 -0.68
CA PHE A 211 -7.35 29.32 -1.64
C PHE A 211 -8.60 29.27 -2.53
N PHE A 212 -8.89 28.11 -3.12
CA PHE A 212 -10.09 27.93 -3.94
C PHE A 212 -11.38 28.09 -3.14
N ASP A 213 -11.43 27.59 -1.90
CA ASP A 213 -12.58 27.77 -1.01
C ASP A 213 -12.81 29.24 -0.68
N ALA A 214 -11.75 29.99 -0.35
CA ALA A 214 -11.85 31.43 -0.04
C ALA A 214 -12.27 32.26 -1.26
N LEU A 215 -11.80 31.88 -2.46
CA LEU A 215 -12.16 32.53 -3.72
C LEU A 215 -13.62 32.26 -4.10
N ALA A 216 -14.06 31.01 -4.02
CA ALA A 216 -15.44 30.62 -4.34
C ALA A 216 -16.46 31.14 -3.31
N GLY A 217 -16.09 31.14 -2.03
CA GLY A 217 -16.94 31.63 -0.93
C GLY A 217 -16.94 33.15 -0.73
N GLY A 218 -16.13 33.90 -1.49
CA GLY A 218 -16.05 35.35 -1.37
C GLY A 218 -15.55 35.81 0.01
N ALA A 219 -14.52 35.15 0.56
CA ALA A 219 -13.99 35.41 1.90
C ALA A 219 -12.72 36.30 1.86
N PRO A 220 -12.84 37.64 1.80
CA PRO A 220 -11.71 38.53 1.49
C PRO A 220 -10.59 38.48 2.54
N ALA A 221 -10.90 38.31 3.82
CA ALA A 221 -9.90 38.18 4.87
C ALA A 221 -9.11 36.86 4.80
N ALA A 222 -9.77 35.76 4.41
CA ALA A 222 -9.10 34.49 4.17
C ALA A 222 -8.22 34.57 2.93
N LEU A 223 -8.75 35.13 1.84
CA LEU A 223 -8.03 35.30 0.58
C LEU A 223 -6.82 36.24 0.75
N ALA A 224 -6.93 37.31 1.54
CA ALA A 224 -5.81 38.22 1.81
C ALA A 224 -4.64 37.57 2.57
N ARG A 225 -4.91 36.57 3.41
CA ARG A 225 -3.86 35.79 4.08
C ARG A 225 -3.12 34.87 3.12
N LEU A 226 -3.79 34.38 2.08
CA LEU A 226 -3.24 33.45 1.08
C LEU A 226 -2.60 34.17 -0.11
N VAL A 227 -3.08 35.38 -0.42
CA VAL A 227 -2.62 36.26 -1.50
C VAL A 227 -2.32 37.64 -0.91
N PRO A 228 -1.12 37.86 -0.34
CA PRO A 228 -0.77 39.12 0.33
C PRO A 228 -0.81 40.33 -0.63
N ASP A 229 -0.38 40.15 -1.88
CA ASP A 229 -0.42 41.20 -2.91
C ASP A 229 -1.88 41.53 -3.29
N GLY A 230 -2.32 42.73 -2.90
CA GLY A 230 -3.66 43.23 -3.20
C GLY A 230 -3.93 43.43 -4.69
N ARG A 231 -2.93 43.75 -5.50
CA ARG A 231 -3.08 43.90 -6.96
C ARG A 231 -3.27 42.56 -7.64
N LEU A 232 -2.51 41.55 -7.23
CA LEU A 232 -2.71 40.18 -7.68
C LEU A 232 -4.11 39.70 -7.31
N ARG A 233 -4.49 39.89 -6.04
CA ARG A 233 -5.79 39.44 -5.51
C ARG A 233 -6.98 40.06 -6.25
N ALA A 234 -6.90 41.34 -6.61
CA ALA A 234 -7.96 42.03 -7.36
C ALA A 234 -8.13 41.53 -8.81
N ARG A 235 -7.13 40.83 -9.37
CA ARG A 235 -7.14 40.33 -10.75
C ARG A 235 -7.55 38.86 -10.87
N LEU A 236 -7.74 38.16 -9.75
CA LEU A 236 -8.09 36.75 -9.76
C LEU A 236 -9.55 36.56 -10.23
N PRO A 237 -9.81 35.72 -11.25
CA PRO A 237 -11.17 35.38 -11.64
C PRO A 237 -11.86 34.59 -10.53
N THR A 238 -13.10 34.91 -10.20
CA THR A 238 -13.90 34.13 -9.22
C THR A 238 -14.28 32.73 -9.76
N SER A 239 -14.23 32.56 -11.08
CA SER A 239 -14.49 31.31 -11.80
C SER A 239 -13.29 30.34 -11.80
N LEU A 240 -12.16 30.70 -11.20
CA LEU A 240 -10.95 29.86 -11.17
C LEU A 240 -11.21 28.52 -10.45
N ARG A 241 -10.72 27.41 -11.01
CA ARG A 241 -10.84 26.04 -10.50
C ARG A 241 -9.52 25.28 -10.61
N PRO A 242 -9.23 24.32 -9.70
CA PRO A 242 -8.05 23.47 -9.81
C PRO A 242 -8.16 22.52 -11.02
N GLU A 243 -7.03 22.22 -11.66
CA GLU A 243 -6.92 21.22 -12.73
C GLU A 243 -6.16 19.98 -12.24
N PRO A 244 -6.54 18.75 -12.68
CA PRO A 244 -5.87 17.51 -12.30
C PRO A 244 -4.58 17.31 -13.11
N ALA A 245 -3.57 18.14 -12.85
CA ALA A 245 -2.26 18.08 -13.49
C ALA A 245 -1.14 17.79 -12.48
N CYS A 246 0.04 17.44 -12.98
CA CYS A 246 1.24 17.39 -12.14
C CYS A 246 1.73 18.80 -11.81
N ASP A 247 2.12 19.01 -10.56
CA ASP A 247 2.75 20.25 -10.14
C ASP A 247 4.17 20.37 -10.69
N ALA A 248 4.61 21.61 -10.90
CA ALA A 248 5.97 21.93 -11.32
C ALA A 248 6.73 22.63 -10.18
N PRO A 249 7.42 21.88 -9.30
CA PRO A 249 8.27 22.45 -8.26
C PRO A 249 9.56 23.03 -8.85
N GLU A 250 9.98 24.20 -8.34
CA GLU A 250 11.28 24.80 -8.65
C GLU A 250 12.25 24.61 -7.46
N GLY A 251 13.36 23.93 -7.74
CA GLY A 251 14.38 23.59 -6.74
C GLY A 251 14.10 22.31 -5.97
N ALA A 252 15.16 21.62 -5.55
CA ALA A 252 15.12 20.34 -4.82
C ALA A 252 16.06 20.38 -3.60
N PRO A 253 15.83 19.59 -2.54
CA PRO A 253 14.78 18.57 -2.37
C PRO A 253 13.47 19.10 -1.75
N VAL A 254 13.46 20.31 -1.18
CA VAL A 254 12.24 20.97 -0.67
C VAL A 254 12.03 22.26 -1.48
N PRO A 255 11.05 22.30 -2.39
CA PRO A 255 10.84 23.46 -3.24
C PRO A 255 10.39 24.67 -2.43
N ARG A 256 10.84 25.86 -2.86
CA ARG A 256 10.34 27.14 -2.33
C ARG A 256 9.28 27.76 -3.22
N THR A 257 9.18 27.31 -4.46
CA THR A 257 8.24 27.79 -5.45
C THR A 257 7.65 26.59 -6.17
N VAL A 258 6.34 26.55 -6.34
CA VAL A 258 5.63 25.47 -7.04
C VAL A 258 4.56 26.08 -7.92
N SER A 259 4.49 25.66 -9.17
CA SER A 259 3.41 26.01 -10.08
C SER A 259 2.33 24.93 -10.08
N VAL A 260 1.09 25.35 -9.87
CA VAL A 260 -0.12 24.51 -9.82
C VAL A 260 -1.03 24.93 -10.98
N ALA A 261 -1.60 23.95 -11.68
CA ALA A 261 -2.50 24.21 -12.79
C ALA A 261 -3.91 24.56 -12.30
N ALA A 262 -4.53 25.51 -12.99
CA ALA A 262 -5.91 25.91 -12.77
C ALA A 262 -6.56 26.28 -14.10
N SER A 263 -7.87 26.49 -14.10
CA SER A 263 -8.57 27.08 -15.24
C SER A 263 -9.63 28.07 -14.77
N ALA A 264 -9.90 29.09 -15.60
CA ALA A 264 -11.02 30.00 -15.43
C ALA A 264 -11.72 30.13 -16.79
N GLU A 265 -13.02 29.82 -16.84
CA GLU A 265 -13.81 29.89 -18.09
C GLU A 265 -13.15 29.10 -19.25
N ARG A 266 -12.55 27.94 -18.93
CA ARG A 266 -11.79 27.08 -19.85
C ARG A 266 -10.48 27.65 -20.38
N VAL A 267 -10.06 28.82 -19.91
CA VAL A 267 -8.71 29.34 -20.15
C VAL A 267 -7.77 28.69 -19.13
N PRO A 268 -6.65 28.07 -19.53
CA PRO A 268 -5.65 27.55 -18.61
C PRO A 268 -4.93 28.67 -17.84
N TRP A 269 -4.65 28.43 -16.57
CA TRP A 269 -3.94 29.35 -15.67
C TRP A 269 -2.80 28.62 -14.95
N GLY A 270 -1.68 29.33 -14.81
CA GLY A 270 -0.58 28.93 -13.94
C GLY A 270 -0.63 29.70 -12.63
N LEU A 271 -0.76 28.98 -11.51
CA LEU A 271 -0.73 29.55 -10.16
C LEU A 271 0.60 29.22 -9.50
N VAL A 272 1.41 30.24 -9.22
CA VAL A 272 2.70 30.05 -8.57
C VAL A 272 2.58 30.34 -7.08
N PHE A 273 2.75 29.30 -6.29
CA PHE A 273 2.84 29.39 -4.85
C PHE A 273 4.29 29.47 -4.42
N ARG A 274 4.58 30.38 -3.49
CA ARG A 274 5.88 30.55 -2.88
C ARG A 274 5.78 30.31 -1.38
N ARG A 275 6.80 29.66 -0.83
CA ARG A 275 6.94 29.45 0.61
C ARG A 275 7.42 30.74 1.27
N GLU A 276 6.61 31.27 2.19
CA GLU A 276 6.89 32.47 2.97
C GLU A 276 6.71 32.16 4.47
N GLY A 277 7.81 32.16 5.22
CA GLY A 277 7.83 31.64 6.59
C GLY A 277 7.40 30.16 6.61
N ASP A 278 6.43 29.84 7.47
CA ASP A 278 5.94 28.48 7.70
C ASP A 278 4.77 28.07 6.78
N GLY A 279 4.54 28.76 5.65
CA GLY A 279 3.47 28.33 4.75
C GLY A 279 3.53 28.86 3.33
N TRP A 280 2.60 28.41 2.51
CA TRP A 280 2.50 28.76 1.09
C TRP A 280 1.64 30.00 0.87
N ARG A 281 2.04 30.85 -0.07
CA ARG A 281 1.32 32.05 -0.50
C ARG A 281 1.30 32.12 -2.02
N LEU A 282 0.19 32.54 -2.61
CA LEU A 282 0.13 32.77 -4.04
C LEU A 282 0.94 34.04 -4.37
N ALA A 283 2.01 33.86 -5.14
CA ALA A 283 2.93 34.94 -5.51
C ALA A 283 2.71 35.43 -6.95
N ARG A 284 2.21 34.57 -7.83
CA ARG A 284 1.87 34.91 -9.23
C ARG A 284 0.69 34.08 -9.70
N ALA A 285 -0.21 34.68 -10.47
CA ALA A 285 -1.24 33.98 -11.20
C ALA A 285 -1.43 34.66 -12.56
N ALA A 286 -1.45 33.87 -13.63
CA ALA A 286 -1.69 34.38 -14.97
C ALA A 286 -2.30 33.28 -15.86
N PRO A 287 -3.07 33.66 -16.89
CA PRO A 287 -3.39 32.77 -17.99
C PRO A 287 -2.09 32.22 -18.61
N VAL A 288 -2.08 30.94 -18.94
CA VAL A 288 -1.03 30.37 -19.80
C VAL A 288 -1.39 30.80 -21.22
N LEU A 289 -0.57 31.67 -21.81
CA LEU A 289 -0.70 32.03 -23.21
C LEU A 289 -0.17 30.86 -24.03
N GLU A 290 -0.95 30.41 -25.02
CA GLU A 290 -0.44 29.62 -26.15
C GLU A 290 0.42 30.50 -27.07
#